data_AF-A0A3P6U2R5-F1
#
_entry.id   AF-A0A3P6U2R5-F1
#
_cell.length_a   1.000
_cell.length_b   1.000
_cell.length_c   1.000
_cell.angle_alpha   90.00
_cell.angle_beta   90.00
_cell.angle_gamma   90.00
#
_symmetry.space_group_name_H-M   'P 1'
#
loop_
_entity.id
_entity.type
_entity.pdbx_description
1 polymer ?
#
loop_
_entity_poly.entity_id
_entity_poly.type
_entity_poly.pdbx_seq_one_letter_code
_entity_poly.pdbx_strand_id
1 'polypeptide(L)'
;RVLDENHGKVPEWAVMIKLFNAFRKVTIIDNPMNTTQLRLDDVMSFIDDQILVIPTLDENMRTYLDAELFKKFRDEVVLIDLPAYLDKDRRGNCGMYTAILATDKFVYVPVFGNDPGNWKRGYSTMMDKIIIHMIEVNTRKTVVPVNVPRTICERGISLRSLAWTLRGDVADHVIQVARGTPARMFA
;
A
#
# COMPACT_ATOMS: atom_id res chain seq x y z
N ARG A 1 -0.65 -5.33 16.93
CA ARG A 1 -1.01 -6.69 16.43
C ARG A 1 0.20 -7.50 15.96
N VAL A 2 0.96 -7.09 14.93
CA VAL A 2 2.20 -7.82 14.53
C VAL A 2 3.24 -7.87 15.65
N LEU A 3 3.34 -6.82 16.47
CA LEU A 3 4.25 -6.78 17.63
C LEU A 3 3.73 -7.63 18.81
N ASP A 4 2.40 -7.66 19.02
CA ASP A 4 1.75 -8.53 20.01
C ASP A 4 1.86 -10.02 19.62
N GLU A 5 1.65 -10.33 18.33
CA GLU A 5 1.80 -11.66 17.73
C GLU A 5 3.28 -12.09 17.63
N ASN A 6 4.23 -11.17 17.84
CA ASN A 6 5.65 -11.51 17.96
C ASN A 6 6.01 -12.07 19.35
N HIS A 7 5.03 -12.25 20.26
CA HIS A 7 5.20 -12.79 21.62
C HIS A 7 6.34 -12.09 22.40
N GLY A 8 6.60 -10.80 22.13
CA GLY A 8 7.70 -10.06 22.75
C GLY A 8 9.11 -10.52 22.36
N LYS A 9 9.30 -11.34 21.31
CA LYS A 9 10.63 -11.77 20.84
C LYS A 9 11.51 -10.60 20.41
N VAL A 10 10.90 -9.53 19.93
CA VAL A 10 11.57 -8.25 19.67
C VAL A 10 10.73 -7.14 20.31
N PRO A 11 11.24 -6.45 21.33
CA PRO A 11 10.49 -5.36 21.95
C PRO A 11 10.38 -4.18 20.99
N GLU A 12 9.29 -3.42 21.10
CA GLU A 12 8.97 -2.32 20.15
C GLU A 12 10.12 -1.31 20.06
N TRP A 13 10.72 -0.94 21.19
CA TRP A 13 11.84 -0.01 21.23
C TRP A 13 13.05 -0.50 20.40
N ALA A 14 13.30 -1.82 20.34
CA ALA A 14 14.40 -2.38 19.56
C ALA A 14 14.11 -2.32 18.06
N VAL A 15 12.85 -2.50 17.66
CA VAL A 15 12.40 -2.28 16.28
C VAL A 15 12.60 -0.81 15.92
N MET A 16 12.17 0.11 16.80
CA MET A 16 12.32 1.55 16.58
C MET A 16 13.79 1.96 16.43
N ILE A 17 14.68 1.48 17.30
CA ILE A 17 16.13 1.76 17.17
C ILE A 17 16.66 1.28 15.82
N LYS A 18 16.31 0.05 15.39
CA LYS A 18 16.74 -0.46 14.08
C LYS A 18 16.23 0.41 12.94
N LEU A 19 14.97 0.83 12.98
CA LEU A 19 14.39 1.71 11.95
C LEU A 19 15.09 3.08 11.92
N PHE A 20 15.26 3.73 13.07
CA PHE A 20 15.93 5.04 13.15
C PHE A 20 17.42 5.00 12.79
N ASN A 21 18.08 3.86 12.99
CA ASN A 21 19.48 3.67 12.55
C ASN A 21 19.58 3.36 11.05
N ALA A 22 18.61 2.65 10.50
CA ALA A 22 18.62 2.24 9.09
C ALA A 22 18.13 3.36 8.14
N PHE A 23 17.24 4.23 8.62
CA PHE A 23 16.59 5.25 7.79
C PHE A 23 16.82 6.66 8.34
N ARG A 24 17.19 7.58 7.44
CA ARG A 24 17.43 9.00 7.78
C ARG A 24 16.17 9.69 8.33
N LYS A 25 15.00 9.33 7.82
CA LYS A 25 13.70 9.89 8.22
C LYS A 25 12.72 8.76 8.44
N VAL A 26 12.14 8.73 9.63
CA VAL A 26 11.07 7.82 10.03
C VAL A 26 10.01 8.66 10.71
N THR A 27 8.74 8.43 10.37
CA THR A 27 7.58 8.95 11.09
C THR A 27 6.73 7.77 11.55
N ILE A 28 6.06 7.93 12.69
CA ILE A 28 5.13 6.93 13.23
C ILE A 28 3.76 7.56 13.12
N ILE A 29 2.87 6.89 12.39
CA ILE A 29 1.51 7.39 12.16
C ILE A 29 0.57 6.27 12.55
N ASP A 30 -0.43 6.60 13.37
CA ASP A 30 -1.54 5.71 13.64
C ASP A 30 -2.35 5.47 12.36
N ASN A 31 -2.97 4.31 12.22
CA ASN A 31 -3.81 4.06 11.04
C ASN A 31 -4.93 5.12 10.99
N PRO A 32 -4.99 6.00 9.97
CA PRO A 32 -5.97 7.07 9.90
C PRO A 32 -7.39 6.53 9.69
N MET A 33 -7.54 5.27 9.29
CA MET A 33 -8.80 4.54 9.23
C MET A 33 -9.01 3.66 10.47
N ASN A 34 -8.80 4.21 11.68
CA ASN A 34 -8.80 3.48 12.95
C ASN A 34 -10.10 2.70 13.28
N THR A 35 -11.21 3.01 12.63
CA THR A 35 -12.49 2.27 12.72
C THR A 35 -12.54 1.02 11.85
N THR A 36 -11.43 0.66 11.20
CA THR A 36 -11.29 -0.49 10.31
C THR A 36 -10.17 -1.42 10.81
N GLN A 37 -10.17 -2.67 10.34
CA GLN A 37 -9.07 -3.62 10.60
C GLN A 37 -7.99 -3.55 9.51
N LEU A 38 -7.94 -2.47 8.74
CA LEU A 38 -7.01 -2.31 7.63
C LEU A 38 -5.59 -2.18 8.15
N ARG A 39 -4.63 -2.71 7.38
CA ARG A 39 -3.21 -2.52 7.66
C ARG A 39 -2.76 -1.21 7.04
N LEU A 40 -1.68 -0.63 7.55
CA LEU A 40 -1.21 0.67 7.06
C LEU A 40 -0.85 0.63 5.57
N ASP A 41 -0.34 -0.52 5.07
CA ASP A 41 -0.03 -0.76 3.66
C ASP A 41 -1.26 -0.97 2.77
N ASP A 42 -2.45 -1.14 3.35
CA ASP A 42 -3.73 -1.09 2.63
C ASP A 42 -4.30 0.34 2.56
N VAL A 43 -3.88 1.20 3.50
CA VAL A 43 -4.40 2.57 3.66
C VAL A 43 -3.51 3.60 2.98
N MET A 44 -2.19 3.43 3.01
CA MET A 44 -1.25 4.41 2.50
C MET A 44 -0.19 3.72 1.66
N SER A 45 0.13 4.29 0.49
CA SER A 45 1.20 3.77 -0.35
C SER A 45 1.91 4.88 -1.09
N PHE A 46 3.22 4.78 -1.20
CA PHE A 46 3.99 5.62 -2.11
C PHE A 46 3.79 5.13 -3.55
N ILE A 47 3.37 6.02 -4.44
CA ILE A 47 3.37 5.76 -5.90
C ILE A 47 4.68 6.24 -6.53
N ASP A 48 5.29 7.24 -5.91
CA ASP A 48 6.59 7.79 -6.28
C ASP A 48 7.38 8.16 -5.01
N ASP A 49 8.65 8.52 -5.15
CA ASP A 49 9.57 8.75 -4.01
C ASP A 49 9.04 9.77 -2.98
N GLN A 50 8.25 10.74 -3.46
CA GLN A 50 7.71 11.85 -2.67
C GLN A 50 6.19 11.93 -2.70
N ILE A 51 5.51 10.94 -3.28
CA ILE A 51 4.07 11.02 -3.53
C ILE A 51 3.38 9.87 -2.82
N LEU A 52 2.67 10.21 -1.76
CA LEU A 52 1.96 9.30 -0.88
C LEU A 52 0.46 9.41 -1.17
N VAL A 53 -0.13 8.31 -1.67
CA VAL A 53 -1.57 8.23 -1.84
C VAL A 53 -2.23 7.73 -0.57
N ILE A 54 -3.37 8.33 -0.24
CA ILE A 54 -4.19 8.03 0.94
C ILE A 54 -5.66 7.96 0.53
N PRO A 55 -6.54 7.25 1.25
CA PRO A 55 -7.97 7.35 1.01
C PRO A 55 -8.44 8.77 1.33
N THR A 56 -9.58 9.18 0.78
CA THR A 56 -10.27 10.36 1.29
C THR A 56 -10.58 10.18 2.77
N LEU A 57 -9.97 11.02 3.61
CA LEU A 57 -10.15 11.05 5.06
C LEU A 57 -11.13 12.16 5.47
N ASP A 58 -11.63 12.11 6.70
CA ASP A 58 -12.27 13.28 7.31
C ASP A 58 -11.25 14.41 7.49
N GLU A 59 -11.74 15.65 7.50
CA GLU A 59 -10.91 16.86 7.53
C GLU A 59 -9.95 16.90 8.72
N ASN A 60 -10.40 16.44 9.90
CA ASN A 60 -9.58 16.43 11.12
C ASN A 60 -8.46 15.41 11.00
N MET A 61 -8.76 14.18 10.57
CA MET A 61 -7.76 13.14 10.39
C MET A 61 -6.77 13.48 9.26
N ARG A 62 -7.27 14.07 8.17
CA ARG A 62 -6.45 14.55 7.05
C ARG A 62 -5.46 15.62 7.51
N THR A 63 -5.90 16.57 8.32
CA THR A 63 -5.06 17.65 8.88
C THR A 63 -4.05 17.10 9.89
N TYR A 64 -4.47 16.17 10.73
CA TYR A 64 -3.58 15.49 11.68
C TYR A 64 -2.43 14.76 10.95
N LEU A 65 -2.78 13.96 9.94
CA LEU A 65 -1.80 13.23 9.13
C LEU A 65 -0.81 14.16 8.43
N ASP A 66 -1.32 15.25 7.85
CA ASP A 66 -0.52 16.29 7.20
C ASP A 66 0.50 16.89 8.17
N ALA A 67 0.06 17.24 9.39
CA ALA A 67 0.93 17.77 10.42
C ALA A 67 2.00 16.75 10.89
N GLU A 68 1.66 15.47 11.07
CA GLU A 68 2.63 14.44 11.46
C GLU A 68 3.70 14.20 10.38
N LEU A 69 3.31 14.24 9.10
CA LEU A 69 4.27 14.15 8.00
C LEU A 69 5.15 15.39 7.93
N PHE A 70 4.56 16.57 8.06
CA PHE A 70 5.28 17.86 7.96
C PHE A 70 6.38 17.98 9.02
N LYS A 71 6.18 17.49 10.24
CA LYS A 71 7.20 17.52 11.32
C LYS A 71 8.55 16.93 10.90
N LYS A 72 8.54 15.86 10.09
CA LYS A 72 9.77 15.14 9.69
C LYS A 72 10.15 15.34 8.22
N PHE A 73 9.15 15.41 7.35
CA PHE A 73 9.33 15.48 5.91
C PHE A 73 9.12 16.89 5.36
N ARG A 74 8.58 17.84 6.13
CA ARG A 74 8.18 19.17 5.65
C ARG A 74 7.33 19.02 4.38
N ASP A 75 7.67 19.73 3.31
CA ASP A 75 7.01 19.68 2.01
C ASP A 75 7.60 18.63 1.06
N GLU A 76 8.46 17.71 1.54
CA GLU A 76 9.08 16.67 0.70
C GLU A 76 8.12 15.52 0.37
N VAL A 77 6.95 15.44 1.02
CA VAL A 77 5.94 14.42 0.74
C VAL A 77 4.63 15.10 0.37
N VAL A 78 4.15 14.81 -0.84
CA VAL A 78 2.87 15.27 -1.36
C VAL A 78 1.82 14.20 -1.08
N LEU A 79 0.70 14.60 -0.48
CA LEU A 79 -0.46 13.76 -0.25
C LEU A 79 -1.43 13.86 -1.43
N ILE A 80 -1.90 12.70 -1.90
CA ILE A 80 -2.97 12.61 -2.89
C ILE A 80 -4.11 11.79 -2.29
N ASP A 81 -5.27 12.43 -2.17
CA ASP A 81 -6.49 11.80 -1.71
C ASP A 81 -7.14 11.02 -2.86
N LEU A 82 -7.24 9.70 -2.70
CA LEU A 82 -7.96 8.80 -3.60
C LEU A 82 -9.33 8.46 -3.00
N PRO A 83 -10.43 8.57 -3.78
CA PRO A 83 -11.73 8.08 -3.35
C PRO A 83 -11.66 6.63 -2.87
N ALA A 84 -12.15 6.39 -1.65
CA ALA A 84 -12.26 5.05 -1.08
C ALA A 84 -13.72 4.64 -0.98
N TYR A 85 -14.04 3.44 -1.45
CA TYR A 85 -15.39 2.86 -1.39
C TYR A 85 -15.37 1.62 -0.51
N LEU A 86 -15.40 1.84 0.81
CA LEU A 86 -15.58 0.73 1.74
C LEU A 86 -17.03 0.22 1.67
N ASP A 87 -17.20 -1.09 1.55
CA ASP A 87 -18.51 -1.73 1.65
C ASP A 87 -19.19 -1.29 2.97
N LYS A 88 -20.52 -1.19 2.99
CA LYS A 88 -21.27 -0.78 4.20
C LYS A 88 -20.99 -1.72 5.38
N ASP A 89 -20.69 -2.97 5.08
CA ASP A 89 -20.33 -4.00 6.05
C ASP A 89 -18.85 -3.90 6.50
N ARG A 90 -18.05 -3.00 5.89
CA ARG A 90 -16.61 -2.76 6.11
C ARG A 90 -15.78 -4.04 6.17
N ARG A 91 -16.20 -5.07 5.43
CA ARG A 91 -15.53 -6.37 5.41
C ARG A 91 -14.33 -6.31 4.49
N GLY A 92 -13.17 -6.63 5.05
CA GLY A 92 -11.91 -6.66 4.33
C GLY A 92 -11.50 -5.28 3.80
N ASN A 93 -10.89 -5.27 2.62
CA ASN A 93 -10.28 -4.07 2.01
C ASN A 93 -10.81 -3.79 0.59
N CYS A 94 -12.02 -4.29 0.28
CA CYS A 94 -12.65 -3.98 -0.99
C CYS A 94 -12.85 -2.46 -1.16
N GLY A 95 -12.46 -1.94 -2.33
CA GLY A 95 -12.52 -0.51 -2.62
C GLY A 95 -11.38 0.34 -2.04
N MET A 96 -10.38 -0.30 -1.42
CA MET A 96 -9.13 0.36 -1.03
C MET A 96 -8.17 0.42 -2.22
N TYR A 97 -8.33 1.45 -3.04
CA TYR A 97 -7.48 1.72 -4.19
C TYR A 97 -6.02 2.06 -3.82
N THR A 98 -5.78 2.41 -2.55
CA THR A 98 -4.47 2.72 -1.99
C THR A 98 -3.58 1.52 -1.74
N ALA A 99 -4.11 0.30 -1.79
CA ALA A 99 -3.35 -0.93 -1.56
C ALA A 99 -2.50 -1.32 -2.79
N ILE A 100 -1.64 -0.40 -3.19
CA ILE A 100 -0.86 -0.38 -4.42
C ILE A 100 0.45 -1.15 -4.24
N LEU A 101 0.94 -1.72 -5.33
CA LEU A 101 2.30 -2.21 -5.43
C LEU A 101 3.08 -1.28 -6.37
N ALA A 102 4.02 -0.51 -5.82
CA ALA A 102 4.91 0.33 -6.61
C ALA A 102 6.28 -0.33 -6.80
N THR A 103 6.84 -0.15 -7.99
CA THR A 103 8.20 -0.54 -8.37
C THR A 103 8.93 0.68 -8.93
N ASP A 104 10.12 0.48 -9.49
CA ASP A 104 10.89 1.57 -10.12
C ASP A 104 10.24 2.08 -11.40
N LYS A 105 9.54 1.21 -12.13
CA LYS A 105 8.98 1.52 -13.46
C LYS A 105 7.45 1.45 -13.53
N PHE A 106 6.83 0.71 -12.61
CA PHE A 106 5.41 0.41 -12.65
C PHE A 106 4.72 0.72 -11.32
N VAL A 107 3.47 1.15 -11.40
CA VAL A 107 2.55 1.29 -10.28
C VAL A 107 1.35 0.38 -10.55
N TYR A 108 1.25 -0.72 -9.82
CA TYR A 108 0.15 -1.66 -9.94
C TYR A 108 -0.99 -1.23 -9.01
N VAL A 109 -2.13 -0.90 -9.60
CA VAL A 109 -3.28 -0.31 -8.90
C VAL A 109 -4.41 -1.33 -8.83
N PRO A 110 -4.93 -1.66 -7.64
CA PRO A 110 -6.06 -2.57 -7.54
C PRO A 110 -7.31 -1.92 -8.14
N VAL A 111 -8.05 -2.66 -8.97
CA VAL A 111 -9.32 -2.23 -9.55
C VAL A 111 -10.42 -3.25 -9.26
N PHE A 112 -11.64 -2.78 -9.03
CA PHE A 112 -12.72 -3.60 -8.47
C PHE A 112 -13.94 -3.69 -9.39
N GLY A 113 -14.11 -2.72 -10.28
CA GLY A 113 -15.25 -2.58 -11.17
C GLY A 113 -15.25 -3.54 -12.36
N ASN A 114 -14.24 -4.41 -12.53
CA ASN A 114 -14.28 -5.48 -13.53
C ASN A 114 -14.90 -6.80 -13.01
N ASP A 115 -15.17 -6.89 -11.70
CA ASP A 115 -15.86 -8.05 -11.11
C ASP A 115 -17.37 -7.76 -11.02
N PRO A 116 -18.25 -8.52 -11.72
CA PRO A 116 -19.70 -8.33 -11.64
C PRO A 116 -20.28 -8.46 -10.22
N GLY A 117 -19.63 -9.22 -9.34
CA GLY A 117 -19.99 -9.34 -7.94
C GLY A 117 -19.84 -8.02 -7.17
N ASN A 118 -18.97 -7.14 -7.64
CA ASN A 118 -18.73 -5.82 -7.06
C ASN A 118 -19.73 -4.76 -7.57
N TRP A 119 -20.34 -4.94 -8.74
CA TRP A 119 -21.29 -3.96 -9.29
C TRP A 119 -22.52 -3.76 -8.40
N LYS A 120 -23.03 -4.86 -7.84
CA LYS A 120 -24.19 -4.83 -6.91
C LYS A 120 -23.94 -4.03 -5.63
N ARG A 121 -22.69 -3.68 -5.36
CA ARG A 121 -22.23 -2.97 -4.15
C ARG A 121 -21.75 -1.55 -4.45
N GLY A 122 -21.90 -1.09 -5.69
CA GLY A 122 -21.60 0.28 -6.10
C GLY A 122 -20.24 0.47 -6.75
N TYR A 123 -19.43 -0.58 -6.89
CA TYR A 123 -18.17 -0.51 -7.64
C TYR A 123 -18.45 -0.46 -9.14
N SER A 124 -17.68 0.34 -9.89
CA SER A 124 -17.84 0.47 -11.33
C SER A 124 -16.51 0.69 -12.03
N THR A 125 -16.44 0.30 -13.30
CA THR A 125 -15.27 0.57 -14.15
C THR A 125 -15.03 2.06 -14.34
N MET A 126 -16.05 2.90 -14.14
CA MET A 126 -15.91 4.36 -14.20
C MET A 126 -15.06 4.87 -13.03
N MET A 127 -15.30 4.35 -11.82
CA MET A 127 -14.48 4.67 -10.66
C MET A 127 -13.04 4.21 -10.86
N ASP A 128 -12.84 2.97 -11.33
CA ASP A 128 -11.51 2.46 -11.62
C ASP A 128 -10.74 3.37 -12.58
N LYS A 129 -11.39 3.86 -13.65
CA LYS A 129 -10.78 4.80 -14.60
C LYS A 129 -10.41 6.14 -13.97
N ILE A 130 -11.26 6.69 -13.11
CA ILE A 130 -10.98 7.94 -12.38
C ILE A 130 -9.73 7.76 -11.51
N ILE A 131 -9.68 6.67 -10.72
CA ILE A 131 -8.54 6.38 -9.85
C ILE A 131 -7.24 6.20 -10.66
N ILE A 132 -7.28 5.40 -11.72
CA ILE A 132 -6.13 5.20 -12.60
C ILE A 132 -5.64 6.54 -13.12
N HIS A 133 -6.54 7.39 -13.63
CA HIS A 133 -6.17 8.69 -14.17
C HIS A 133 -5.55 9.61 -13.10
N MET A 134 -6.11 9.64 -11.89
CA MET A 134 -5.55 10.42 -10.77
C MET A 134 -4.13 9.98 -10.43
N ILE A 135 -3.82 8.69 -10.52
CA ILE A 135 -2.47 8.18 -10.29
C ILE A 135 -1.56 8.52 -11.47
N GLU A 136 -2.01 8.31 -12.71
CA GLU A 136 -1.26 8.58 -13.94
C GLU A 136 -0.78 10.04 -14.04
N VAL A 137 -1.62 11.01 -13.67
CA VAL A 137 -1.22 12.43 -13.73
C VAL A 137 -0.21 12.82 -12.65
N ASN A 138 0.00 11.96 -11.65
CA ASN A 138 0.89 12.20 -10.51
C ASN A 138 2.11 11.28 -10.48
N THR A 139 2.34 10.43 -11.48
CA THR A 139 3.59 9.66 -11.56
C THR A 139 4.08 9.56 -12.99
N ARG A 140 5.40 9.40 -13.15
CA ARG A 140 6.01 9.11 -14.46
C ARG A 140 6.06 7.61 -14.77
N LYS A 141 5.72 6.78 -13.79
CA LYS A 141 5.72 5.32 -13.90
C LYS A 141 4.53 4.85 -14.72
N THR A 142 4.66 3.68 -15.34
CA THR A 142 3.55 3.06 -16.05
C THR A 142 2.53 2.53 -15.04
N VAL A 143 1.29 3.03 -15.11
CA VAL A 143 0.20 2.58 -14.25
C VAL A 143 -0.43 1.32 -14.84
N VAL A 144 -0.54 0.27 -14.04
CA VAL A 144 -1.05 -1.03 -14.45
C VAL A 144 -2.26 -1.39 -13.58
N PRO A 145 -3.48 -1.40 -14.12
CA PRO A 145 -4.64 -1.83 -13.36
C PRO A 145 -4.58 -3.34 -13.12
N VAL A 146 -4.86 -3.76 -11.89
CA VAL A 146 -4.90 -5.17 -11.48
C VAL A 146 -6.27 -5.49 -10.92
N ASN A 147 -7.00 -6.37 -11.60
CA ASN A 147 -8.31 -6.81 -11.16
C ASN A 147 -8.20 -7.56 -9.83
N VAL A 148 -8.86 -7.04 -8.80
CA VAL A 148 -8.96 -7.71 -7.50
C VAL A 148 -10.34 -8.34 -7.37
N PRO A 149 -10.44 -9.69 -7.40
CA PRO A 149 -11.71 -10.37 -7.20
C PRO A 149 -12.27 -10.10 -5.82
N ARG A 150 -13.60 -10.05 -5.71
CA ARG A 150 -14.30 -9.87 -4.43
C ARG A 150 -13.88 -10.89 -3.38
N THR A 151 -13.72 -12.14 -3.79
CA THR A 151 -13.33 -13.27 -2.93
C THR A 151 -11.98 -13.09 -2.24
N ILE A 152 -11.12 -12.21 -2.78
CA ILE A 152 -9.82 -11.85 -2.22
C ILE A 152 -9.99 -10.66 -1.27
N CYS A 153 -10.59 -9.57 -1.74
CA CYS A 153 -10.67 -8.35 -0.94
C CYS A 153 -11.57 -8.46 0.30
N GLU A 154 -12.64 -9.27 0.23
CA GLU A 154 -13.53 -9.51 1.39
C GLU A 154 -12.81 -10.21 2.55
N ARG A 155 -11.73 -10.94 2.24
CA ARG A 155 -10.87 -11.60 3.24
C ARG A 155 -9.82 -10.66 3.85
N GLY A 156 -9.80 -9.39 3.45
CA GLY A 156 -8.78 -8.42 3.87
C GLY A 156 -7.42 -8.65 3.20
N ILE A 157 -7.38 -9.37 2.08
CA ILE A 157 -6.17 -9.62 1.31
C ILE A 157 -6.13 -8.58 0.18
N SER A 158 -5.10 -7.74 0.16
CA SER A 158 -4.89 -6.75 -0.90
C SER A 158 -3.88 -7.22 -1.93
N LEU A 159 -3.83 -6.52 -3.08
CA LEU A 159 -2.74 -6.61 -4.03
C LEU A 159 -1.38 -6.43 -3.34
N ARG A 160 -1.24 -5.42 -2.47
CA ARG A 160 -0.02 -5.20 -1.70
C ARG A 160 0.33 -6.37 -0.80
N SER A 161 -0.64 -6.97 -0.11
CA SER A 161 -0.41 -8.11 0.79
C SER A 161 0.09 -9.38 0.10
N LEU A 162 -0.21 -9.53 -1.20
CA LEU A 162 0.12 -10.71 -1.99
C LEU A 162 1.50 -10.62 -2.67
N ALA A 163 2.19 -9.50 -2.53
CA ALA A 163 3.41 -9.22 -3.26
C ALA A 163 4.58 -8.88 -2.33
N TRP A 164 5.78 -9.30 -2.75
CA TRP A 164 7.03 -8.84 -2.18
C TRP A 164 7.97 -8.44 -3.31
N THR A 165 8.39 -7.18 -3.32
CA THR A 165 9.40 -6.64 -4.22
C THR A 165 10.81 -6.92 -3.69
N LEU A 166 11.62 -7.62 -4.48
CA LEU A 166 13.05 -7.81 -4.22
C LEU A 166 13.87 -7.01 -5.23
N ARG A 167 15.06 -6.55 -4.83
CA ARG A 167 16.01 -5.82 -5.69
C ARG A 167 17.42 -6.37 -5.51
N GLY A 168 18.28 -6.13 -6.51
CA GLY A 168 19.71 -6.49 -6.48
C GLY A 168 19.95 -8.00 -6.45
N ASP A 169 21.09 -8.39 -5.90
CA ASP A 169 21.62 -9.76 -5.93
C ASP A 169 20.65 -10.81 -5.38
N VAL A 170 19.82 -10.44 -4.39
CA VAL A 170 18.80 -11.32 -3.83
C VAL A 170 17.71 -11.64 -4.87
N ALA A 171 17.28 -10.65 -5.64
CA ALA A 171 16.30 -10.86 -6.70
C ALA A 171 16.85 -11.76 -7.80
N ASP A 172 18.11 -11.52 -8.21
CA ASP A 172 18.80 -12.34 -9.21
C ASP A 172 18.93 -13.80 -8.75
N HIS A 173 19.27 -14.00 -7.48
CA HIS A 173 19.36 -15.33 -6.88
C HIS A 173 18.01 -16.06 -6.90
N VAL A 174 16.92 -15.39 -6.49
CA VAL A 174 15.57 -15.98 -6.52
C VAL A 174 15.16 -16.35 -7.95
N ILE A 175 15.49 -15.51 -8.94
CA ILE A 175 15.23 -15.80 -10.36
C ILE A 175 16.03 -17.02 -10.84
N GLN A 176 17.31 -17.12 -10.46
CA GLN A 176 18.15 -18.28 -10.82
C GLN A 176 17.60 -19.58 -10.25
N VAL A 177 17.24 -19.58 -8.97
CA VAL A 177 16.63 -20.74 -8.30
C VAL A 177 15.31 -21.12 -8.96
N ALA A 178 14.42 -20.15 -9.22
CA ALA A 178 13.12 -20.41 -9.84
C ALA A 178 13.24 -20.96 -11.27
N ARG A 179 14.33 -20.65 -12.00
CA ARG A 179 14.60 -21.14 -13.35
C ARG A 179 15.31 -22.51 -13.37
N GLY A 180 15.59 -23.10 -12.21
CA GLY A 180 16.32 -24.37 -12.12
C GLY A 180 17.80 -24.26 -12.49
N THR A 181 18.35 -23.06 -12.50
CA THR A 181 19.79 -22.83 -12.72
C THR A 181 20.51 -23.05 -11.39
N PRO A 182 21.66 -23.78 -11.35
CA PRO A 182 22.43 -23.90 -10.13
C PRO A 182 22.83 -22.51 -9.63
N ALA A 183 22.25 -22.09 -8.52
CA ALA A 183 22.57 -20.80 -7.95
C ALA A 183 24.03 -20.85 -7.47
N ARG A 184 24.87 -19.94 -7.96
CA ARG A 184 26.21 -19.76 -7.37
C ARG A 184 25.99 -19.26 -5.94
N MET A 185 26.24 -20.11 -4.95
CA MET A 185 26.26 -19.68 -3.56
C MET A 185 27.31 -18.57 -3.45
N PHE A 186 26.88 -17.41 -2.97
CA PHE A 186 27.76 -16.27 -2.75
C PHE A 186 28.91 -16.69 -1.81
N ALA A 187 30.13 -16.38 -2.21
CA ALA A 187 31.32 -16.45 -1.37
C ALA A 187 31.51 -15.12 -0.63
#